data_AF-A0A349DMX1-F1
#
_entry.id   AF-A0A349DMX1-F1
#
_cell.length_a   1.000
_cell.length_b   1.000
_cell.length_c   1.000
_cell.angle_alpha   90.00
_cell.angle_beta   90.00
_cell.angle_gamma   90.00
#
_symmetry.space_group_name_H-M   'P 1'
#
loop_
_entity.id
_entity.type
_entity.pdbx_description
1 polymer ?
#
loop_
_entity_poly.entity_id
_entity_poly.type
_entity_poly.pdbx_seq_one_letter_code
_entity_poly.pdbx_strand_id
1 'polypeptide(L)'
;MVRLLSLLTLYLWGFSDGFAQTIDLNQKVTISYQQEPLGSVLKKIEQKYQLKFSYSNSLLPIQKKVTLQVNNQTLQQAFEQLFTPIDIRFALIGGQIVLKKDRSTTRTTQKKPAVEPSTAQSDDGSSITIQILDASTSLPITAVNVVRVDSLLISNSNKTGLVRFNLKSDKLFKLDFTHVGYQKASLTINPQAKRQYTLWMIPKVERLAPITISINRDKRWKKLFNKFKNDFLGTSSNAAQCKILNPWVVEFVETTEGITLKKTSKDTLEIENNALGYKVFFLLNRFDLSQNVVHYRGRCHFLELPPKNRKQSRRWSRNRKRAYRGSFQHFLASMARKTSLKDGFEVLFSKSPPGKNNGIFFTIDLTRIIKRNKQTKQYTLTMPYYMKVVYNRELEEFNYLKWYKKSNPWIRRPLRPGNQSSWIYLKSGTLTFDKQGNILDNNLGVIRYGYWAWERVGEMIPYNNINEEPQTANRPRKR
;
A
#
# COMPACT_ATOMS: atom_id res chain seq x y z
N MET A 1 -28.69 -69.21 9.42
CA MET A 1 -28.46 -68.63 10.75
C MET A 1 -27.77 -67.27 10.61
N VAL A 2 -28.50 -66.21 10.95
CA VAL A 2 -28.11 -64.97 11.66
C VAL A 2 -26.74 -64.30 11.38
N ARG A 3 -26.84 -63.13 10.71
CA ARG A 3 -26.17 -61.81 10.90
C ARG A 3 -24.65 -61.71 11.09
N LEU A 4 -24.02 -60.80 10.33
CA LEU A 4 -23.36 -59.63 10.93
C LEU A 4 -23.19 -58.45 9.95
N LEU A 5 -23.55 -57.27 10.45
CA LEU A 5 -23.42 -55.94 9.83
C LEU A 5 -21.97 -55.42 9.91
N SER A 6 -21.53 -54.68 8.90
CA SER A 6 -20.68 -53.49 9.07
C SER A 6 -20.63 -52.65 7.77
N LEU A 7 -21.47 -51.62 7.70
CA LEU A 7 -21.37 -50.57 6.68
C LEU A 7 -21.24 -49.24 7.43
N LEU A 8 -19.98 -48.77 7.49
CA LEU A 8 -19.56 -47.53 8.11
C LEU A 8 -19.60 -46.45 7.02
N THR A 9 -20.73 -45.74 6.90
CA THR A 9 -20.87 -44.63 5.96
C THR A 9 -20.24 -43.36 6.54
N LEU A 10 -19.11 -42.98 5.93
CA LEU A 10 -18.40 -41.73 6.18
C LEU A 10 -19.28 -40.53 5.78
N TYR A 11 -19.75 -39.75 6.75
CA TYR A 11 -20.34 -38.43 6.52
C TYR A 11 -19.24 -37.44 6.12
N LEU A 12 -18.95 -37.34 4.82
CA LEU A 12 -18.22 -36.19 4.27
C LEU A 12 -19.16 -34.98 4.29
N TRP A 13 -18.97 -34.08 5.25
CA TRP A 13 -19.46 -32.71 5.14
C TRP A 13 -18.71 -32.03 3.99
N GLY A 14 -19.31 -32.06 2.80
CA GLY A 14 -18.95 -31.17 1.72
C GLY A 14 -19.21 -29.74 2.16
N PHE A 15 -18.15 -29.00 2.48
CA PHE A 15 -18.17 -27.55 2.43
C PHE A 15 -18.46 -27.18 0.97
N SER A 16 -19.74 -26.94 0.66
CA SER A 16 -20.11 -26.25 -0.57
C SER A 16 -19.64 -24.80 -0.41
N ASP A 17 -18.70 -24.42 -1.28
CA ASP A 17 -18.41 -23.02 -1.53
C ASP A 17 -19.74 -22.30 -1.77
N GLY A 18 -20.07 -21.35 -0.89
CA GLY A 18 -21.26 -20.54 -1.02
C GLY A 18 -21.25 -19.82 -2.36
N PHE A 19 -22.03 -20.33 -3.31
CA PHE A 19 -22.32 -19.65 -4.56
C PHE A 19 -22.75 -18.22 -4.20
N ALA A 20 -22.04 -17.23 -4.74
CA ALA A 20 -22.52 -15.86 -4.71
C ALA A 20 -23.86 -15.86 -5.46
N GLN A 21 -24.98 -15.74 -4.74
CA GLN A 21 -26.30 -15.62 -5.36
C GLN A 21 -26.30 -14.35 -6.22
N THR A 22 -26.53 -14.52 -7.52
CA THR A 22 -26.76 -13.40 -8.43
C THR A 22 -28.10 -12.76 -8.07
N ILE A 23 -28.10 -11.45 -7.79
CA ILE A 23 -29.35 -10.72 -7.49
C ILE A 23 -30.27 -10.78 -8.70
N ASP A 24 -31.43 -11.41 -8.56
CA ASP A 24 -32.47 -11.44 -9.58
C ASP A 24 -33.48 -10.31 -9.35
N LEU A 25 -33.48 -9.31 -10.24
CA LEU A 25 -34.40 -8.17 -10.17
C LEU A 25 -35.86 -8.56 -10.49
N ASN A 26 -36.09 -9.75 -11.06
CA ASN A 26 -37.43 -10.26 -11.36
C ASN A 26 -38.06 -11.02 -10.19
N GLN A 27 -37.31 -11.26 -9.10
CA GLN A 27 -37.83 -11.89 -7.90
C GLN A 27 -39.07 -11.15 -7.37
N LYS A 28 -40.13 -11.90 -7.06
CA LYS A 28 -41.38 -11.35 -6.52
C LYS A 28 -41.24 -11.00 -5.04
N VAL A 29 -41.74 -9.82 -4.67
CA VAL A 29 -41.67 -9.26 -3.33
C VAL A 29 -43.00 -8.71 -2.84
N THR A 30 -43.23 -8.89 -1.53
CA THR A 30 -44.34 -8.29 -0.80
C THR A 30 -43.77 -7.57 0.43
N ILE A 31 -43.82 -6.23 0.40
CA ILE A 31 -43.30 -5.33 1.44
C ILE A 31 -44.25 -4.15 1.63
N SER A 32 -44.39 -3.74 2.88
CA SER A 32 -45.20 -2.59 3.28
C SER A 32 -44.44 -1.78 4.32
N TYR A 33 -44.23 -0.50 4.03
CA TYR A 33 -43.56 0.48 4.89
C TYR A 33 -44.38 1.77 4.87
N GLN A 34 -44.61 2.37 6.03
CA GLN A 34 -45.34 3.62 6.16
C GLN A 34 -44.51 4.63 6.96
N GLN A 35 -44.28 5.81 6.37
CA GLN A 35 -43.57 6.93 7.04
C GLN A 35 -42.22 6.52 7.65
N GLU A 36 -41.52 5.58 7.04
CA GLU A 36 -40.29 5.02 7.58
C GLU A 36 -39.07 5.69 6.93
N PRO A 37 -37.98 5.99 7.67
CA PRO A 37 -36.77 6.53 7.07
C PRO A 37 -36.18 5.61 6.00
N LEU A 38 -35.82 6.17 4.84
CA LEU A 38 -35.27 5.43 3.70
C LEU A 38 -34.13 4.49 4.10
N GLY A 39 -33.21 4.93 4.97
CA GLY A 39 -32.11 4.07 5.45
C GLY A 39 -32.57 2.81 6.18
N SER A 40 -33.65 2.91 6.96
CA SER A 40 -34.24 1.77 7.66
C SER A 40 -34.92 0.81 6.68
N VAL A 41 -35.66 1.37 5.71
CA VAL A 41 -36.28 0.59 4.63
C VAL A 41 -35.24 -0.19 3.84
N LEU A 42 -34.15 0.47 3.41
CA LEU A 42 -33.03 -0.19 2.72
C LEU A 42 -32.47 -1.35 3.55
N LYS A 43 -32.21 -1.13 4.85
CA LYS A 43 -31.68 -2.17 5.75
C LYS A 43 -32.62 -3.36 5.89
N LYS A 44 -33.93 -3.12 6.01
CA LYS A 44 -34.94 -4.19 6.10
C LYS A 44 -35.00 -5.00 4.81
N ILE A 45 -34.91 -4.33 3.65
CA ILE A 45 -34.86 -4.99 2.33
C ILE A 45 -33.55 -5.80 2.19
N GLU A 46 -32.39 -5.27 2.58
CA GLU A 46 -31.12 -6.01 2.58
C GLU A 46 -31.20 -7.29 3.40
N GLN A 47 -31.81 -7.23 4.59
CA GLN A 47 -31.93 -8.38 5.47
C GLN A 47 -32.92 -9.41 4.95
N LYS A 48 -34.10 -8.98 4.50
CA LYS A 48 -35.18 -9.88 4.06
C LYS A 48 -34.84 -10.58 2.74
N TYR A 49 -34.20 -9.88 1.81
CA TYR A 49 -33.92 -10.38 0.46
C TYR A 49 -32.44 -10.66 0.21
N GLN A 50 -31.60 -10.62 1.26
CA GLN A 50 -30.15 -10.87 1.18
C GLN A 50 -29.42 -9.98 0.17
N LEU A 51 -29.92 -8.75 0.00
CA LEU A 51 -29.38 -7.76 -0.93
C LEU A 51 -28.31 -6.90 -0.25
N LYS A 52 -27.53 -6.20 -1.07
CA LYS A 52 -26.54 -5.21 -0.63
C LYS A 52 -26.72 -3.93 -1.43
N PHE A 53 -26.98 -2.82 -0.75
CA PHE A 53 -26.99 -1.50 -1.36
C PHE A 53 -25.64 -0.80 -1.19
N SER A 54 -25.26 0.00 -2.19
CA SER A 54 -24.12 0.90 -2.10
C SER A 54 -24.49 2.31 -2.55
N TYR A 55 -24.09 3.32 -1.78
CA TYR A 55 -24.43 4.70 -2.04
C TYR A 55 -23.53 5.68 -1.28
N SER A 56 -23.57 6.94 -1.68
CA SER A 56 -22.92 8.04 -0.96
C SER A 56 -23.86 8.64 0.09
N ASN A 57 -23.51 8.48 1.37
CA ASN A 57 -24.29 9.00 2.52
C ASN A 57 -24.51 10.51 2.48
N SER A 58 -23.61 11.27 1.86
CA SER A 58 -23.73 12.73 1.74
C SER A 58 -24.67 13.18 0.63
N LEU A 59 -25.04 12.29 -0.29
CA LEU A 59 -25.84 12.64 -1.47
C LEU A 59 -27.26 12.08 -1.44
N LEU A 60 -27.49 10.99 -0.70
CA LEU A 60 -28.82 10.39 -0.58
C LEU A 60 -29.56 10.89 0.67
N PRO A 61 -30.87 11.17 0.58
CA PRO A 61 -31.68 11.62 1.70
C PRO A 61 -32.08 10.45 2.60
N ILE A 62 -31.12 9.82 3.28
CA ILE A 62 -31.31 8.59 4.08
C ILE A 62 -32.33 8.76 5.21
N GLN A 63 -32.51 9.98 5.72
CA GLN A 63 -33.49 10.31 6.76
C GLN A 63 -34.89 10.66 6.23
N LYS A 64 -35.07 10.81 4.92
CA LYS A 64 -36.37 11.11 4.32
C LYS A 64 -37.31 9.93 4.57
N LYS A 65 -38.49 10.24 5.12
CA LYS A 65 -39.55 9.25 5.33
C LYS A 65 -40.16 8.88 3.99
N VAL A 66 -40.32 7.58 3.77
CA VAL A 66 -40.90 7.01 2.56
C VAL A 66 -42.03 6.05 2.94
N THR A 67 -42.98 5.92 2.02
CA THR A 67 -44.08 4.97 2.10
C THR A 67 -44.02 4.11 0.85
N LEU A 68 -44.08 2.79 1.02
CA LEU A 68 -44.05 1.82 -0.06
C LEU A 68 -44.98 0.68 0.30
N GLN A 69 -45.89 0.33 -0.59
CA GLN A 69 -46.76 -0.82 -0.45
C GLN A 69 -46.80 -1.57 -1.77
N VAL A 70 -46.20 -2.76 -1.78
CA VAL A 70 -46.16 -3.64 -2.94
C VAL A 70 -46.50 -5.05 -2.53
N ASN A 71 -47.31 -5.72 -3.35
CA ASN A 71 -47.73 -7.10 -3.16
C ASN A 71 -47.47 -7.87 -4.46
N ASN A 72 -46.66 -8.94 -4.37
CA ASN A 72 -46.34 -9.82 -5.49
C ASN A 72 -45.83 -9.08 -6.75
N GLN A 73 -45.05 -8.02 -6.56
CA GLN A 73 -44.41 -7.26 -7.64
C GLN A 73 -42.94 -7.63 -7.76
N THR A 74 -42.31 -7.38 -8.90
CA THR A 74 -40.87 -7.66 -9.03
C THR A 74 -40.05 -6.70 -8.20
N LEU A 75 -38.85 -7.12 -7.79
CA LEU A 75 -37.90 -6.29 -7.08
C LEU A 75 -37.60 -4.99 -7.84
N GLN A 76 -37.49 -5.08 -9.18
CA GLN A 76 -37.35 -3.91 -10.06
C GLN A 76 -38.51 -2.93 -9.89
N GLN A 77 -39.76 -3.39 -9.98
CA GLN A 77 -40.95 -2.55 -9.84
C GLN A 77 -41.03 -1.90 -8.45
N ALA A 78 -40.70 -2.67 -7.41
CA ALA A 78 -40.65 -2.16 -6.04
C ALA A 78 -39.60 -1.05 -5.88
N PHE A 79 -38.42 -1.20 -6.50
CA PHE A 79 -37.38 -0.17 -6.49
C PHE A 79 -37.72 1.06 -7.31
N GLU A 80 -38.35 0.89 -8.47
CA GLU A 80 -38.85 2.01 -9.28
C GLU A 80 -39.86 2.84 -8.47
N GLN A 81 -40.80 2.21 -7.77
CA GLN A 81 -41.76 2.90 -6.90
C GLN A 81 -41.11 3.54 -5.66
N LEU A 82 -40.07 2.92 -5.10
CA LEU A 82 -39.38 3.44 -3.91
C LEU A 82 -38.46 4.62 -4.24
N PHE A 83 -37.74 4.56 -5.36
CA PHE A 83 -36.62 5.46 -5.65
C PHE A 83 -36.97 6.60 -6.60
N THR A 84 -37.84 6.37 -7.59
CA THR A 84 -38.20 7.40 -8.59
C THR A 84 -38.84 8.64 -7.95
N PRO A 85 -39.77 8.54 -6.99
CA PRO A 85 -40.40 9.72 -6.36
C PRO A 85 -39.46 10.59 -5.52
N ILE A 86 -38.25 10.10 -5.25
CA ILE A 86 -37.24 10.78 -4.45
C ILE A 86 -35.96 11.08 -5.25
N ASP A 87 -36.07 11.07 -6.58
CA ASP A 87 -35.00 11.36 -7.53
C ASP A 87 -33.78 10.45 -7.33
N ILE A 88 -34.00 9.15 -7.15
CA ILE A 88 -32.94 8.15 -7.04
C ILE A 88 -33.07 7.15 -8.19
N ARG A 89 -31.95 6.89 -8.87
CA ARG A 89 -31.79 5.79 -9.82
C ARG A 89 -30.94 4.70 -9.20
N PHE A 90 -31.11 3.47 -9.67
CA PHE A 90 -30.33 2.32 -9.22
C PHE A 90 -29.70 1.56 -10.39
N ALA A 91 -28.59 0.88 -10.13
CA ALA A 91 -27.93 -0.01 -11.09
C ALA A 91 -27.32 -1.21 -10.36
N LEU A 92 -27.37 -2.39 -10.98
CA LEU A 92 -26.70 -3.59 -10.46
C LEU A 92 -25.22 -3.58 -10.90
N ILE A 93 -24.30 -3.34 -9.97
CA ILE A 93 -22.85 -3.29 -10.23
C ILE A 93 -22.15 -4.18 -9.21
N GLY A 94 -21.38 -5.17 -9.68
CA GLY A 94 -20.57 -6.04 -8.81
C GLY A 94 -21.37 -6.84 -7.78
N GLY A 95 -22.59 -7.27 -8.13
CA GLY A 95 -23.49 -8.01 -7.23
C GLY A 95 -24.10 -7.15 -6.11
N GLN A 96 -24.14 -5.82 -6.29
CA GLN A 96 -24.73 -4.86 -5.35
C GLN A 96 -25.60 -3.86 -6.11
N ILE A 97 -26.61 -3.34 -5.43
CA ILE A 97 -27.50 -2.32 -5.98
C ILE A 97 -26.91 -0.95 -5.62
N VAL A 98 -26.34 -0.27 -6.61
CA VAL A 98 -25.76 1.06 -6.46
C VAL A 98 -26.83 2.10 -6.66
N LEU A 99 -27.05 2.96 -5.66
CA LEU A 99 -28.05 4.04 -5.70
C LEU A 99 -27.39 5.39 -5.99
N LYS A 100 -27.99 6.17 -6.87
CA LYS A 100 -27.49 7.47 -7.35
C LYS A 100 -28.61 8.49 -7.40
N LYS A 101 -28.35 9.71 -6.93
CA LYS A 101 -29.29 10.83 -7.08
C LYS A 101 -29.37 11.28 -8.55
N ASP A 102 -30.59 11.39 -9.05
CA ASP A 102 -30.88 11.94 -10.37
C ASP A 102 -30.69 13.47 -10.35
N ARG A 103 -29.96 14.01 -11.32
CA ARG A 103 -29.65 15.46 -11.42
C ARG A 103 -30.44 16.13 -12.56
N SER A 104 -31.57 15.57 -12.96
CA SER A 104 -32.37 16.04 -14.10
C SER A 104 -33.03 17.42 -13.89
N THR A 105 -33.17 17.92 -12.65
CA THR A 105 -33.97 19.12 -12.32
C THR A 105 -33.17 20.34 -11.85
N THR A 106 -31.94 20.55 -12.35
CA THR A 106 -31.28 21.88 -12.25
C THR A 106 -30.30 22.10 -13.41
N ARG A 107 -30.83 22.38 -14.60
CA ARG A 107 -30.06 23.06 -15.66
C ARG A 107 -30.27 24.57 -15.49
N THR A 108 -29.40 25.21 -14.74
CA THR A 108 -29.13 26.64 -14.91
C THR A 108 -27.74 26.75 -15.52
N THR A 109 -27.71 27.45 -16.66
CA THR A 109 -26.55 27.73 -17.51
C THR A 109 -25.26 28.02 -16.73
N GLN A 110 -24.34 27.06 -16.71
CA GLN A 110 -22.92 27.35 -16.51
C GLN A 110 -22.16 26.94 -17.76
N LYS A 111 -21.64 27.97 -18.41
CA LYS A 111 -20.69 27.97 -19.53
C LYS A 111 -19.65 26.87 -19.34
N LYS A 112 -19.55 26.01 -20.35
CA LYS A 112 -18.42 25.11 -20.62
C LYS A 112 -17.12 25.92 -20.47
N PRO A 113 -16.22 25.62 -19.51
CA PRO A 113 -14.88 26.16 -19.55
C PRO A 113 -14.21 25.61 -20.80
N ALA A 114 -13.75 26.50 -21.66
CA ALA A 114 -12.89 26.17 -22.78
C ALA A 114 -11.67 25.44 -22.24
N VAL A 115 -11.49 24.19 -22.66
CA VAL A 115 -10.25 23.45 -22.45
C VAL A 115 -9.26 24.05 -23.44
N GLU A 116 -8.32 24.84 -22.94
CA GLU A 116 -7.13 25.21 -23.71
C GLU A 116 -6.32 23.94 -24.04
N PRO A 117 -5.79 23.83 -25.27
CA PRO A 117 -5.00 22.68 -25.68
C PRO A 117 -3.63 22.75 -24.99
N SER A 118 -3.50 22.09 -23.84
CA SER A 118 -2.19 21.85 -23.24
C SER A 118 -1.47 20.76 -24.04
N THR A 119 -0.61 21.20 -24.96
CA THR A 119 0.55 20.52 -25.57
C THR A 119 0.46 19.00 -25.63
N ALA A 120 0.15 18.49 -26.82
CA ALA A 120 0.48 17.13 -27.23
C ALA A 120 1.99 16.89 -27.04
N GLN A 121 2.35 16.19 -25.97
CA GLN A 121 3.58 15.43 -25.94
C GLN A 121 3.28 14.09 -26.61
N SER A 122 3.84 13.92 -27.81
CA SER A 122 3.98 12.71 -28.62
C SER A 122 3.38 11.45 -27.99
N ASP A 123 2.20 11.07 -28.50
CA ASP A 123 1.56 9.78 -28.27
C ASP A 123 2.40 8.70 -29.01
N ASP A 124 3.45 8.22 -28.35
CA ASP A 124 3.96 6.90 -28.67
C ASP A 124 2.86 5.92 -28.23
N GLY A 125 2.08 5.40 -29.17
CA GLY A 125 0.92 4.56 -28.96
C GLY A 125 1.25 3.23 -28.26
N SER A 126 1.71 3.29 -27.02
CA SER A 126 2.13 2.18 -26.17
C SER A 126 1.59 2.34 -24.73
N SER A 127 0.87 3.44 -24.45
CA SER A 127 0.31 3.75 -23.14
C SER A 127 -1.12 3.23 -22.96
N ILE A 128 -1.38 2.53 -21.85
CA ILE A 128 -2.72 2.13 -21.44
C ILE A 128 -3.27 3.17 -20.48
N THR A 129 -4.50 3.62 -20.74
CA THR A 129 -5.20 4.62 -19.95
C THR A 129 -6.44 4.02 -19.27
N ILE A 130 -6.58 4.25 -17.97
CA ILE A 130 -7.74 3.83 -17.17
C ILE A 130 -8.35 5.04 -16.47
N GLN A 131 -9.63 5.31 -16.73
CA GLN A 131 -10.43 6.29 -16.02
C GLN A 131 -11.15 5.61 -14.86
N ILE A 132 -10.93 6.10 -13.64
CA ILE A 132 -11.52 5.53 -12.43
C ILE A 132 -12.57 6.49 -11.87
N LEU A 133 -13.80 5.98 -11.72
CA LEU A 133 -14.98 6.75 -11.35
C LEU A 133 -15.70 6.10 -10.17
N ASP A 134 -16.36 6.93 -9.37
CA ASP A 134 -17.27 6.51 -8.31
C ASP A 134 -18.57 6.00 -8.92
N ALA A 135 -18.96 4.77 -8.58
CA ALA A 135 -20.18 4.15 -9.11
C ALA A 135 -21.47 4.91 -8.69
N SER A 136 -21.47 5.54 -7.52
CA SER A 136 -22.63 6.26 -6.98
C SER A 136 -22.70 7.72 -7.44
N THR A 137 -21.55 8.41 -7.57
CA THR A 137 -21.53 9.85 -7.88
C THR A 137 -21.13 10.15 -9.32
N SER A 138 -20.49 9.20 -9.99
CA SER A 138 -19.83 9.35 -11.29
C SER A 138 -18.71 10.39 -11.33
N LEU A 139 -18.22 10.84 -10.16
CA LEU A 139 -17.06 11.72 -10.07
C LEU A 139 -15.76 10.90 -10.14
N PRO A 140 -14.66 11.49 -10.64
CA PRO A 140 -13.36 10.82 -10.64
C PRO A 140 -12.86 10.54 -9.24
N ILE A 141 -12.33 9.32 -9.03
CA ILE A 141 -11.72 8.96 -7.76
C ILE A 141 -10.22 9.20 -7.85
N THR A 142 -9.72 10.09 -7.02
CA THR A 142 -8.30 10.40 -6.90
C THR A 142 -7.59 9.41 -5.98
N ALA A 143 -6.29 9.19 -6.18
CA ALA A 143 -5.45 8.37 -5.31
C ALA A 143 -5.91 6.91 -5.14
N VAL A 144 -6.56 6.33 -6.15
CA VAL A 144 -6.82 4.89 -6.21
C VAL A 144 -5.52 4.17 -6.50
N ASN A 145 -5.15 3.21 -5.65
CA ASN A 145 -3.97 2.39 -5.85
C ASN A 145 -4.27 1.33 -6.91
N VAL A 146 -3.39 1.21 -7.89
CA VAL A 146 -3.46 0.20 -8.95
C VAL A 146 -2.25 -0.70 -8.83
N VAL A 147 -2.48 -2.00 -8.61
CA VAL A 147 -1.44 -3.00 -8.40
C VAL A 147 -1.57 -4.09 -9.45
N ARG A 148 -0.48 -4.39 -10.15
CA ARG A 148 -0.41 -5.61 -10.97
C ARG A 148 -0.04 -6.79 -10.07
N VAL A 149 -0.78 -7.89 -10.16
CA VAL A 149 -0.59 -9.03 -9.24
C VAL A 149 0.78 -9.71 -9.42
N ASP A 150 1.31 -9.69 -10.64
CA ASP A 150 2.54 -10.36 -11.09
C ASP A 150 3.74 -9.41 -11.24
N SER A 151 3.61 -8.11 -10.94
CA SER A 151 4.75 -7.18 -11.00
C SER A 151 4.66 -6.06 -9.97
N LEU A 152 5.80 -5.44 -9.70
CA LEU A 152 5.91 -4.22 -8.88
C LEU A 152 5.32 -2.96 -9.54
N LEU A 153 4.52 -3.10 -10.60
CA LEU A 153 3.81 -1.96 -11.15
C LEU A 153 2.73 -1.53 -10.16
N ILE A 154 3.03 -0.42 -9.49
CA ILE A 154 2.15 0.29 -8.56
C ILE A 154 1.98 1.70 -9.12
N SER A 155 0.76 2.03 -9.56
CA SER A 155 0.41 3.36 -10.07
C SER A 155 -0.81 3.88 -9.32
N ASN A 156 -0.97 5.19 -9.26
CA ASN A 156 -2.12 5.81 -8.62
C ASN A 156 -2.91 6.68 -9.59
N SER A 157 -4.21 6.82 -9.34
CA SER A 157 -5.02 7.78 -10.10
C SER A 157 -4.66 9.21 -9.72
N ASN A 158 -4.50 10.05 -10.74
CA ASN A 158 -4.21 11.46 -10.57
C ASN A 158 -5.46 12.25 -10.07
N LYS A 159 -5.36 13.58 -10.01
CA LYS A 159 -6.46 14.46 -9.60
C LYS A 159 -7.72 14.36 -10.48
N THR A 160 -7.61 13.80 -11.68
CA THR A 160 -8.72 13.59 -12.61
C THR A 160 -9.16 12.12 -12.67
N GLY A 161 -8.71 11.28 -11.74
CA GLY A 161 -9.05 9.86 -11.70
C GLY A 161 -8.42 9.01 -12.81
N LEU A 162 -7.44 9.55 -13.55
CA LEU A 162 -6.76 8.87 -14.64
C LEU A 162 -5.50 8.16 -14.15
N VAL A 163 -5.30 6.94 -14.65
CA VAL A 163 -4.08 6.14 -14.48
C VAL A 163 -3.53 5.87 -15.88
N ARG A 164 -2.26 6.21 -16.10
CA ARG A 164 -1.54 5.92 -17.35
C ARG A 164 -0.28 5.14 -17.04
N PHE A 165 -0.03 4.08 -17.78
CA PHE A 165 1.21 3.32 -17.70
C PHE A 165 1.59 2.76 -19.06
N ASN A 166 2.90 2.75 -19.33
CA ASN A 166 3.46 2.14 -20.54
C ASN A 166 3.79 0.68 -20.22
N LEU A 167 3.23 -0.23 -21.00
CA LEU A 167 3.56 -1.64 -20.90
C LEU A 167 4.57 -2.02 -21.96
N LYS A 168 5.55 -2.80 -21.53
CA LYS A 168 6.54 -3.44 -22.39
C LYS A 168 6.14 -4.87 -22.80
N SER A 169 4.92 -5.30 -22.46
CA SER A 169 4.46 -6.68 -22.65
C SER A 169 3.03 -6.70 -23.16
N ASP A 170 2.81 -7.54 -24.17
CA ASP A 170 1.52 -7.72 -24.86
C ASP A 170 0.63 -8.81 -24.26
N LYS A 171 1.04 -9.43 -23.14
CA LYS A 171 0.27 -10.48 -22.47
C LYS A 171 -0.92 -9.90 -21.71
N LEU A 172 -1.98 -10.69 -21.54
CA LEU A 172 -3.07 -10.36 -20.64
C LEU A 172 -2.56 -10.33 -19.19
N PHE A 173 -3.01 -9.35 -18.41
CA PHE A 173 -2.69 -9.26 -16.98
C PHE A 173 -3.85 -8.66 -16.18
N LYS A 174 -3.85 -8.94 -14.88
CA LYS A 174 -4.86 -8.44 -13.94
C LYS A 174 -4.31 -7.31 -13.10
N LEU A 175 -5.08 -6.23 -13.02
CA LEU A 175 -4.88 -5.10 -12.11
C LEU A 175 -5.88 -5.17 -10.98
N ASP A 176 -5.39 -4.95 -9.77
CA ASP A 176 -6.18 -4.81 -8.56
C ASP A 176 -6.18 -3.34 -8.13
N PHE A 177 -7.36 -2.83 -7.78
CA PHE A 177 -7.60 -1.44 -7.42
C PHE A 177 -8.04 -1.35 -5.97
N THR A 178 -7.33 -0.57 -5.15
CA THR A 178 -7.64 -0.38 -3.73
C THR A 178 -7.69 1.10 -3.36
N HIS A 179 -8.65 1.46 -2.53
CA HIS A 179 -8.80 2.81 -1.98
C HIS A 179 -9.43 2.71 -0.59
N VAL A 180 -9.19 3.72 0.27
CA VAL A 180 -9.68 3.72 1.65
C VAL A 180 -11.21 3.62 1.71
N GLY A 181 -11.90 4.46 0.94
CA GLY A 181 -13.36 4.55 0.92
C GLY A 181 -14.08 3.67 -0.12
N TYR A 182 -13.40 2.81 -0.88
CA TYR A 182 -14.04 1.98 -1.92
C TYR A 182 -13.70 0.50 -1.76
N GLN A 183 -14.62 -0.36 -2.19
CA GLN A 183 -14.39 -1.80 -2.25
C GLN A 183 -13.25 -2.11 -3.25
N LYS A 184 -12.50 -3.18 -2.97
CA LYS A 184 -11.46 -3.64 -3.89
C LYS A 184 -12.11 -4.02 -5.21
N ALA A 185 -11.57 -3.49 -6.31
CA ALA A 185 -11.98 -3.84 -7.66
C ALA A 185 -10.82 -4.50 -8.40
N SER A 186 -11.12 -5.28 -9.44
CA SER A 186 -10.10 -5.83 -10.32
C SER A 186 -10.49 -5.63 -11.77
N LEU A 187 -9.50 -5.40 -12.65
CA LEU A 187 -9.68 -5.27 -14.08
C LEU A 187 -8.63 -6.10 -14.81
N THR A 188 -9.06 -6.94 -15.73
CA THR A 188 -8.16 -7.64 -16.65
C THR A 188 -7.92 -6.76 -17.86
N ILE A 189 -6.66 -6.53 -18.19
CA ILE A 189 -6.23 -5.71 -19.31
C ILE A 189 -5.71 -6.62 -20.42
N ASN A 190 -6.18 -6.35 -21.64
CA ASN A 190 -5.69 -6.95 -22.87
C ASN A 190 -5.11 -5.83 -23.74
N PRO A 191 -3.77 -5.60 -23.70
CA PRO A 191 -3.11 -4.51 -24.40
C PRO A 191 -3.33 -4.50 -25.92
N GLN A 192 -3.62 -5.67 -26.51
CA GLN A 192 -3.84 -5.85 -27.94
C GLN A 192 -5.27 -5.49 -28.36
N ALA A 193 -6.25 -5.75 -27.50
CA ALA A 193 -7.67 -5.52 -27.83
C ALA A 193 -8.12 -4.09 -27.53
N LYS A 194 -7.65 -3.50 -26.42
CA LYS A 194 -8.14 -2.20 -25.96
C LYS A 194 -7.08 -1.48 -25.14
N ARG A 195 -6.96 -0.16 -25.33
CA ARG A 195 -5.99 0.68 -24.62
C ARG A 195 -6.62 1.69 -23.66
N GLN A 196 -7.94 1.88 -23.75
CA GLN A 196 -8.69 2.76 -22.87
C GLN A 196 -9.74 1.98 -22.08
N TYR A 197 -9.73 2.12 -20.76
CA TYR A 197 -10.65 1.43 -19.88
C TYR A 197 -11.34 2.42 -18.93
N THR A 198 -12.55 2.07 -18.52
CA THR A 198 -13.28 2.76 -17.46
C THR A 198 -13.53 1.77 -16.34
N LEU A 199 -13.14 2.12 -15.12
CA LEU A 199 -13.37 1.31 -13.93
C LEU A 199 -14.29 2.08 -12.98
N TRP A 200 -15.40 1.45 -12.61
CA TRP A 200 -16.32 1.96 -11.60
C TRP A 200 -16.02 1.29 -10.26
N MET A 201 -15.63 2.08 -9.25
CA MET A 201 -15.45 1.56 -7.90
C MET A 201 -16.68 1.82 -7.04
N ILE A 202 -17.08 0.79 -6.30
CA ILE A 202 -18.24 0.81 -5.42
C ILE A 202 -17.82 1.40 -4.06
N PRO A 203 -18.43 2.50 -3.58
CA PRO A 203 -18.08 3.06 -2.28
C PRO A 203 -18.36 2.05 -1.18
N LYS A 204 -17.45 1.99 -0.19
CA LYS A 204 -17.72 1.28 1.06
C LYS A 204 -18.83 2.06 1.74
N VAL A 205 -20.01 1.46 1.87
CA VAL A 205 -20.99 1.96 2.82
C VAL A 205 -20.38 1.69 4.18
N GLU A 206 -19.75 2.70 4.77
CA GLU A 206 -19.52 2.72 6.19
C GLU A 206 -20.91 2.72 6.82
N ARG A 207 -21.42 1.52 7.08
CA ARG A 207 -22.19 1.35 8.29
C ARG A 207 -21.23 1.85 9.34
N LEU A 208 -21.54 2.99 9.94
CA LEU A 208 -21.16 3.19 11.32
C LEU A 208 -21.75 1.95 12.02
N ALA A 209 -21.00 0.84 12.03
CA ALA A 209 -20.83 0.15 13.30
C ALA A 209 -20.65 1.34 14.24
N PRO A 210 -21.49 1.49 15.30
CA PRO A 210 -21.17 2.48 16.32
C PRO A 210 -19.68 2.35 16.48
N ILE A 211 -18.95 3.46 16.38
CA ILE A 211 -17.52 3.40 16.61
C ILE A 211 -17.48 2.80 18.00
N THR A 212 -17.33 1.47 18.08
CA THR A 212 -16.53 0.83 19.04
C THR A 212 -15.17 1.36 18.62
N ILE A 213 -14.95 2.63 18.98
CA ILE A 213 -14.01 2.95 20.01
C ILE A 213 -14.26 1.79 20.95
N SER A 214 -13.57 0.67 20.73
CA SER A 214 -13.41 -0.31 21.77
C SER A 214 -12.79 0.58 22.83
N ILE A 215 -13.68 1.03 23.70
CA ILE A 215 -13.48 1.97 24.79
C ILE A 215 -12.65 1.15 25.76
N ASN A 216 -11.39 1.01 25.38
CA ASN A 216 -10.22 0.80 26.19
C ASN A 216 -8.99 0.81 25.28
N ARG A 217 -8.73 1.97 24.64
CA ARG A 217 -7.33 2.34 24.35
C ARG A 217 -6.71 2.83 25.64
N ASP A 218 -6.50 1.85 26.49
CA ASP A 218 -5.86 1.98 27.77
C ASP A 218 -4.43 2.53 27.62
N LYS A 219 -3.85 2.89 28.76
CA LYS A 219 -2.44 3.34 28.84
C LYS A 219 -1.49 2.32 28.20
N ARG A 220 -1.85 1.03 28.22
CA ARG A 220 -1.09 -0.07 27.62
C ARG A 220 -1.06 0.02 26.10
N TRP A 221 -2.20 0.14 25.42
CA TRP A 221 -2.26 0.26 23.97
C TRP A 221 -1.45 1.46 23.49
N LYS A 222 -1.56 2.62 24.16
CA LYS A 222 -0.76 3.82 23.81
C LYS A 222 0.75 3.56 23.93
N LYS A 223 1.19 2.84 24.96
CA LYS A 223 2.59 2.45 25.14
C LYS A 223 3.06 1.52 24.03
N LEU A 224 2.27 0.48 23.71
CA LEU A 224 2.56 -0.47 22.64
C LEU A 224 2.60 0.22 21.27
N PHE A 225 1.63 1.09 20.99
CA PHE A 225 1.57 1.86 19.76
C PHE A 225 2.76 2.82 19.62
N ASN A 226 3.19 3.49 20.69
CA ASN A 226 4.38 4.34 20.64
C ASN A 226 5.66 3.54 20.39
N LYS A 227 5.77 2.34 20.97
CA LYS A 227 6.89 1.42 20.70
C LYS A 227 6.87 0.98 19.24
N PHE A 228 5.73 0.48 18.76
CA PHE A 228 5.50 0.17 17.35
C PHE A 228 5.86 1.33 16.44
N LYS A 229 5.36 2.55 16.70
CA LYS A 229 5.61 3.74 15.89
C LYS A 229 7.11 4.02 15.76
N ASN A 230 7.86 4.00 16.86
CA ASN A 230 9.30 4.27 16.84
C ASN A 230 10.08 3.17 16.10
N ASP A 231 9.67 1.92 16.26
CA ASP A 231 10.35 0.76 15.69
C ASP A 231 9.99 0.53 14.21
N PHE A 232 8.78 0.93 13.81
CA PHE A 232 8.26 0.82 12.45
C PHE A 232 8.68 2.01 11.57
N LEU A 233 8.56 3.24 12.08
CA LEU A 233 8.99 4.44 11.34
C LEU A 233 10.50 4.68 11.44
N GLY A 234 11.14 4.23 12.52
CA GLY A 234 12.52 4.57 12.86
C GLY A 234 12.60 5.81 13.75
N THR A 235 13.83 6.19 14.12
CA THR A 235 14.10 7.34 15.00
C THR A 235 15.01 8.38 14.37
N SER A 236 15.13 8.36 13.04
CA SER A 236 15.89 9.35 12.28
C SER A 236 15.25 10.74 12.28
N SER A 237 16.00 11.72 11.80
CA SER A 237 15.49 13.10 11.63
C SER A 237 14.27 13.19 10.71
N ASN A 238 14.18 12.36 9.65
CA ASN A 238 13.00 12.30 8.79
C ASN A 238 11.85 11.55 9.48
N ALA A 239 12.11 10.43 10.15
CA ALA A 239 11.11 9.65 10.87
C ALA A 239 10.41 10.45 11.99
N ALA A 240 11.13 11.37 12.64
CA ALA A 240 10.56 12.27 13.66
C ALA A 240 9.44 13.17 13.10
N GLN A 241 9.44 13.46 11.80
CA GLN A 241 8.42 14.26 11.12
C GLN A 241 7.30 13.43 10.49
N CYS A 242 7.28 12.12 10.74
CA CYS A 242 6.24 11.21 10.29
C CYS A 242 5.06 11.17 11.29
N LYS A 243 3.84 11.20 10.76
CA LYS A 243 2.59 11.06 11.51
C LYS A 243 1.76 9.91 10.94
N ILE A 244 1.39 8.95 11.78
CA ILE A 244 0.41 7.91 11.41
C ILE A 244 -0.98 8.52 11.61
N LEU A 245 -1.77 8.60 10.54
CA LEU A 245 -3.07 9.28 10.53
C LEU A 245 -4.22 8.38 10.99
N ASN A 246 -4.08 7.07 10.81
CA ASN A 246 -5.10 6.07 11.16
C ASN A 246 -4.58 5.01 12.15
N PRO A 247 -4.15 5.41 13.36
CA PRO A 247 -3.58 4.49 14.35
C PRO A 247 -4.48 3.29 14.72
N TRP A 248 -5.79 3.36 14.44
CA TRP A 248 -6.77 2.33 14.73
C TRP A 248 -6.71 1.09 13.84
N VAL A 249 -5.96 1.12 12.73
CA VAL A 249 -5.85 -0.04 11.81
C VAL A 249 -4.85 -1.10 12.28
N VAL A 250 -4.19 -0.87 13.42
CA VAL A 250 -3.26 -1.81 14.05
C VAL A 250 -3.75 -2.21 15.43
N GLU A 251 -3.64 -3.51 15.71
CA GLU A 251 -3.95 -4.10 17.01
C GLU A 251 -2.79 -5.01 17.40
N PHE A 252 -2.35 -4.92 18.65
CA PHE A 252 -1.14 -5.57 19.13
C PHE A 252 -1.47 -6.69 20.13
N VAL A 253 -0.67 -7.75 20.11
CA VAL A 253 -0.59 -8.76 21.17
C VAL A 253 0.81 -8.73 21.73
N GLU A 254 0.90 -8.69 23.05
CA GLU A 254 2.14 -8.89 23.77
C GLU A 254 2.29 -10.37 24.08
N THR A 255 3.35 -10.97 23.56
CA THR A 255 3.73 -12.36 23.82
C THR A 255 4.90 -12.37 24.81
N THR A 256 5.25 -13.56 25.30
CA THR A 256 6.47 -13.76 26.10
C THR A 256 7.74 -13.30 25.37
N GLU A 257 7.73 -13.33 24.03
CA GLU A 257 8.86 -12.97 23.19
C GLU A 257 8.87 -11.49 22.77
N GLY A 258 7.75 -10.78 22.89
CA GLY A 258 7.67 -9.35 22.59
C GLY A 258 6.31 -8.88 22.06
N ILE A 259 6.30 -8.10 20.98
CA ILE A 259 5.07 -7.51 20.43
C ILE A 259 4.84 -8.03 19.01
N THR A 260 3.63 -8.52 18.73
CA THR A 260 3.19 -8.88 17.39
C THR A 260 1.83 -8.24 17.06
N LEU A 261 1.40 -8.31 15.79
CA LEU A 261 0.06 -7.90 15.40
C LEU A 261 -0.95 -8.99 15.73
N LYS A 262 -2.05 -8.62 16.41
CA LYS A 262 -3.17 -9.53 16.68
C LYS A 262 -3.81 -10.07 15.40
N LYS A 263 -3.90 -9.20 14.40
CA LYS A 263 -4.45 -9.50 13.08
C LYS A 263 -3.70 -8.69 12.05
N THR A 264 -3.37 -9.32 10.92
CA THR A 264 -2.88 -8.59 9.75
C THR A 264 -3.90 -7.50 9.40
N SER A 265 -3.42 -6.28 9.22
CA SER A 265 -4.30 -5.18 8.84
C SER A 265 -4.88 -5.47 7.45
N LYS A 266 -6.20 -5.58 7.35
CA LYS A 266 -6.89 -5.62 6.05
C LYS A 266 -6.86 -4.25 5.37
N ASP A 267 -6.70 -3.20 6.17
CA ASP A 267 -6.61 -1.81 5.74
C ASP A 267 -5.15 -1.34 5.68
N THR A 268 -4.97 -0.17 5.06
CA THR A 268 -3.63 0.38 4.78
C THR A 268 -3.28 1.43 5.83
N LEU A 269 -2.09 1.35 6.43
CA LEU A 269 -1.58 2.40 7.30
C LEU A 269 -1.27 3.65 6.50
N GLU A 270 -1.81 4.79 6.93
CA GLU A 270 -1.59 6.10 6.32
C GLU A 270 -0.57 6.88 7.13
N ILE A 271 0.52 7.27 6.49
CA ILE A 271 1.65 7.93 7.14
C ILE A 271 1.98 9.20 6.38
N GLU A 272 1.89 10.35 7.03
CA GLU A 272 2.32 11.62 6.47
C GLU A 272 3.77 11.89 6.85
N ASN A 273 4.67 11.90 5.87
CA ASN A 273 6.09 12.23 6.04
C ASN A 273 6.36 13.66 5.56
N ASN A 274 6.36 14.60 6.51
CA ASN A 274 6.60 16.02 6.23
C ASN A 274 8.07 16.36 5.95
N ALA A 275 9.01 15.45 6.24
CA ALA A 275 10.42 15.64 5.94
C ALA A 275 10.75 15.32 4.48
N LEU A 276 10.12 14.29 3.91
CA LEU A 276 10.29 13.88 2.52
C LEU A 276 9.19 14.41 1.60
N GLY A 277 8.08 14.91 2.15
CA GLY A 277 6.96 15.44 1.36
C GLY A 277 6.14 14.34 0.71
N TYR A 278 5.88 13.25 1.44
CA TYR A 278 5.05 12.13 0.97
C TYR A 278 3.95 11.79 1.95
N LYS A 279 2.81 11.35 1.43
CA LYS A 279 1.86 10.50 2.13
C LYS A 279 2.13 9.05 1.72
N VAL A 280 2.54 8.23 2.67
CA VAL A 280 2.86 6.82 2.49
C VAL A 280 1.66 5.98 2.90
N PHE A 281 1.24 5.10 1.99
CA PHE A 281 0.20 4.12 2.20
C PHE A 281 0.88 2.76 2.36
N PHE A 282 0.84 2.18 3.56
CA PHE A 282 1.57 0.96 3.91
C PHE A 282 0.61 -0.18 4.28
N LEU A 283 0.48 -1.18 3.41
CA LEU A 283 -0.25 -2.40 3.70
C LEU A 283 0.64 -3.30 4.56
N LEU A 284 0.41 -3.30 5.88
CA LEU A 284 1.22 -4.04 6.84
C LEU A 284 0.71 -5.47 6.99
N ASN A 285 1.44 -6.42 6.41
CA ASN A 285 1.11 -7.85 6.46
C ASN A 285 1.55 -8.52 7.76
N ARG A 286 2.72 -8.15 8.28
CA ARG A 286 3.35 -8.73 9.46
C ARG A 286 4.19 -7.67 10.19
N PHE A 287 4.16 -7.69 11.51
CA PHE A 287 5.08 -6.95 12.36
C PHE A 287 5.32 -7.78 13.62
N ASP A 288 6.59 -8.09 13.87
CA ASP A 288 7.08 -8.74 15.08
C ASP A 288 8.24 -7.93 15.64
N LEU A 289 8.19 -7.69 16.93
CA LEU A 289 9.25 -7.06 17.70
C LEU A 289 9.63 -8.03 18.81
N SER A 290 10.77 -8.71 18.67
CA SER A 290 11.32 -9.64 19.66
C SER A 290 12.75 -9.23 19.99
N GLN A 291 13.09 -9.14 21.28
CA GLN A 291 14.44 -8.81 21.75
C GLN A 291 15.06 -7.56 21.06
N ASN A 292 14.26 -6.50 20.85
CA ASN A 292 14.61 -5.27 20.11
C ASN A 292 14.92 -5.46 18.61
N VAL A 293 14.69 -6.65 18.06
CA VAL A 293 14.74 -6.92 16.62
C VAL A 293 13.34 -6.76 16.06
N VAL A 294 13.23 -5.85 15.09
CA VAL A 294 11.96 -5.57 14.42
C VAL A 294 11.95 -6.25 13.05
N HIS A 295 11.01 -7.16 12.87
CA HIS A 295 10.68 -7.79 11.60
C HIS A 295 9.33 -7.30 11.13
N TYR A 296 9.26 -6.64 9.98
CA TYR A 296 7.99 -6.27 9.38
C TYR A 296 7.97 -6.60 7.90
N ARG A 297 6.77 -6.89 7.39
CA ARG A 297 6.51 -7.16 5.98
C ARG A 297 5.29 -6.38 5.55
N GLY A 298 5.39 -5.75 4.39
CA GLY A 298 4.28 -5.07 3.77
C GLY A 298 4.64 -4.51 2.42
N ARG A 299 3.65 -3.90 1.79
CA ARG A 299 3.80 -3.16 0.53
C ARG A 299 3.47 -1.71 0.79
N CYS A 300 4.21 -0.80 0.16
CA CYS A 300 4.00 0.62 0.33
C CYS A 300 3.82 1.34 -1.00
N HIS A 301 3.07 2.44 -0.97
CA HIS A 301 2.95 3.40 -2.04
C HIS A 301 3.16 4.83 -1.50
N PHE A 302 3.61 5.75 -2.36
CA PHE A 302 3.93 7.13 -2.01
C PHE A 302 3.14 8.10 -2.88
N LEU A 303 2.35 8.95 -2.23
CA LEU A 303 1.73 10.11 -2.84
C LEU A 303 2.55 11.36 -2.49
N GLU A 304 3.02 12.11 -3.48
CA GLU A 304 3.73 13.37 -3.24
C GLU A 304 2.78 14.45 -2.70
N LEU A 305 3.21 15.14 -1.65
CA LEU A 305 2.49 16.26 -1.08
C LEU A 305 2.79 17.53 -1.88
N PRO A 306 1.82 18.43 -2.10
CA PRO A 306 2.10 19.73 -2.66
C PRO A 306 2.91 20.58 -1.65
N PRO A 307 4.06 21.15 -2.05
CA PRO A 307 4.82 22.02 -1.15
C PRO A 307 4.07 23.33 -0.93
N LYS A 308 4.12 23.84 0.31
CA LYS A 308 3.57 25.17 0.66
C LYS A 308 4.33 26.30 -0.02
N ASN A 309 5.64 26.14 -0.23
CA ASN A 309 6.50 27.14 -0.87
C ASN A 309 7.78 26.51 -1.47
N ARG A 310 8.51 27.31 -2.28
CA ARG A 310 9.77 26.88 -2.94
C ARG A 310 10.84 26.43 -1.92
N LYS A 311 10.90 27.02 -0.73
CA LYS A 311 11.85 26.65 0.33
C LYS A 311 11.58 25.22 0.82
N GLN A 312 10.31 24.87 1.04
CA GLN A 312 9.90 23.52 1.43
C GLN A 312 10.19 22.50 0.34
N SER A 313 9.87 22.80 -0.92
CA SER A 313 10.19 21.94 -2.07
C SER A 313 11.69 21.63 -2.15
N ARG A 314 12.55 22.65 -2.04
CA ARG A 314 14.02 22.47 -2.02
C ARG A 314 14.49 21.64 -0.83
N ARG A 315 13.91 21.84 0.35
CA ARG A 315 14.20 21.04 1.56
C ARG A 315 13.86 19.57 1.33
N TRP A 316 12.67 19.28 0.81
CA TRP A 316 12.25 17.91 0.48
C TRP A 316 13.18 17.26 -0.54
N SER A 317 13.54 17.97 -1.63
CA SER A 317 14.48 17.46 -2.62
C SER A 317 15.84 17.09 -1.99
N ARG A 318 16.37 17.95 -1.10
CA ARG A 318 17.62 17.66 -0.37
C ARG A 318 17.48 16.44 0.54
N ASN A 319 16.39 16.36 1.31
CA ASN A 319 16.15 15.24 2.23
C ASN A 319 15.98 13.92 1.47
N ARG A 320 15.29 13.92 0.32
CA ARG A 320 15.15 12.74 -0.56
C ARG A 320 16.50 12.27 -1.10
N LYS A 321 17.35 13.19 -1.56
CA LYS A 321 18.71 12.84 -2.00
C LYS A 321 19.55 12.26 -0.87
N ARG A 322 19.41 12.80 0.35
CA ARG A 322 20.08 12.29 1.54
C ARG A 322 19.57 10.90 1.91
N ALA A 323 18.25 10.70 1.98
CA ALA A 323 17.63 9.40 2.28
C ALA A 323 17.97 8.32 1.25
N TYR A 324 18.23 8.68 -0.01
CA TYR A 324 18.72 7.72 -1.00
C TYR A 324 20.20 7.40 -0.85
N ARG A 325 21.05 8.41 -0.68
CA ARG A 325 22.50 8.23 -0.57
C ARG A 325 22.81 7.36 0.64
N GLY A 326 23.74 6.44 0.46
CA GLY A 326 24.06 5.44 1.49
C GLY A 326 22.97 4.38 1.74
N SER A 327 21.74 4.53 1.25
CA SER A 327 20.66 3.56 1.47
C SER A 327 20.92 2.20 0.83
N PHE A 328 20.19 1.18 1.30
CA PHE A 328 20.25 -0.16 0.72
C PHE A 328 19.85 -0.18 -0.76
N GLN A 329 18.89 0.66 -1.17
CA GLN A 329 18.48 0.79 -2.57
C GLN A 329 19.63 1.36 -3.42
N HIS A 330 20.30 2.43 -2.95
CA HIS A 330 21.45 2.99 -3.64
C HIS A 330 22.61 2.00 -3.73
N PHE A 331 22.86 1.23 -2.68
CA PHE A 331 23.84 0.15 -2.70
C PHE A 331 23.52 -0.91 -3.76
N LEU A 332 22.28 -1.41 -3.82
CA LEU A 332 21.90 -2.37 -4.86
C LEU A 332 22.01 -1.78 -6.26
N ALA A 333 21.62 -0.53 -6.46
CA ALA A 333 21.78 0.18 -7.73
C ALA A 333 23.26 0.32 -8.13
N SER A 334 24.15 0.68 -7.20
CA SER A 334 25.60 0.79 -7.45
C SER A 334 26.21 -0.57 -7.77
N MET A 335 25.74 -1.63 -7.10
CA MET A 335 26.12 -3.01 -7.35
C MET A 335 25.73 -3.47 -8.77
N ALA A 336 24.50 -3.18 -9.22
CA ALA A 336 24.05 -3.44 -10.59
C ALA A 336 24.86 -2.69 -11.66
N ARG A 337 25.30 -1.47 -11.33
CA ARG A 337 26.16 -0.62 -12.19
C ARG A 337 27.65 -0.96 -12.12
N LYS A 338 28.07 -1.83 -11.18
CA LYS A 338 29.48 -2.10 -10.84
C LYS A 338 30.25 -0.84 -10.40
N THR A 339 29.57 0.11 -9.76
CA THR A 339 30.14 1.39 -9.31
C THR A 339 30.20 1.51 -7.79
N SER A 340 29.96 0.45 -7.02
CA SER A 340 29.85 0.50 -5.55
C SER A 340 31.00 1.23 -4.86
N LEU A 341 32.26 0.91 -5.18
CA LEU A 341 33.41 1.59 -4.60
C LEU A 341 33.46 3.08 -4.98
N LYS A 342 33.22 3.39 -6.26
CA LYS A 342 33.13 4.78 -6.75
C LYS A 342 32.01 5.56 -6.06
N ASP A 343 30.87 4.92 -5.80
CA ASP A 343 29.71 5.52 -5.15
C ASP A 343 29.90 5.65 -3.62
N GLY A 344 31.01 5.15 -3.08
CA GLY A 344 31.43 5.32 -1.69
C GLY A 344 31.13 4.12 -0.78
N PHE A 345 30.85 2.94 -1.36
CA PHE A 345 30.57 1.72 -0.62
C PHE A 345 31.78 0.78 -0.59
N GLU A 346 32.19 0.41 0.61
CA GLU A 346 33.13 -0.68 0.86
C GLU A 346 32.37 -1.92 1.30
N VAL A 347 32.74 -3.08 0.76
CA VAL A 347 32.04 -4.35 1.01
C VAL A 347 33.01 -5.38 1.57
N LEU A 348 32.64 -5.93 2.72
CA LEU A 348 33.37 -6.95 3.45
C LEU A 348 32.42 -8.09 3.79
N PHE A 349 32.96 -9.29 4.01
CA PHE A 349 32.18 -10.48 4.34
C PHE A 349 32.64 -11.11 5.65
N SER A 350 31.71 -11.78 6.33
CA SER A 350 32.00 -12.57 7.53
C SER A 350 31.14 -13.83 7.57
N LYS A 351 31.71 -14.89 8.13
CA LYS A 351 30.98 -16.13 8.44
C LYS A 351 30.08 -15.98 9.67
N SER A 352 30.38 -15.02 10.54
CA SER A 352 29.66 -14.80 11.80
C SER A 352 28.77 -13.56 11.75
N PRO A 353 27.63 -13.55 12.47
CA PRO A 353 26.79 -12.38 12.59
C PRO A 353 27.52 -11.23 13.31
N PRO A 354 27.10 -9.96 13.12
CA PRO A 354 27.77 -8.79 13.67
C PRO A 354 28.00 -8.83 15.19
N GLY A 355 27.06 -9.41 15.97
CA GLY A 355 27.19 -9.51 17.42
C GLY A 355 28.14 -10.59 17.93
N LYS A 356 28.58 -11.53 17.07
CA LYS A 356 29.50 -12.63 17.41
C LYS A 356 30.78 -12.61 16.57
N ASN A 357 30.99 -11.57 15.75
CA ASN A 357 32.18 -11.48 14.90
C ASN A 357 33.35 -10.90 15.72
N ASN A 358 34.47 -11.61 15.71
CA ASN A 358 35.73 -11.21 16.35
C ASN A 358 36.56 -10.20 15.53
N GLY A 359 35.94 -9.51 14.56
CA GLY A 359 36.61 -8.55 13.66
C GLY A 359 37.25 -9.19 12.43
N ILE A 360 37.00 -10.48 12.17
CA ILE A 360 37.54 -11.18 11.01
C ILE A 360 36.63 -10.92 9.81
N PHE A 361 37.21 -10.33 8.77
CA PHE A 361 36.55 -10.02 7.50
C PHE A 361 37.37 -10.54 6.33
N PHE A 362 36.68 -10.84 5.23
CA PHE A 362 37.30 -11.20 3.96
C PHE A 362 36.57 -10.50 2.81
N THR A 363 37.23 -10.41 1.66
CA THR A 363 36.65 -9.82 0.44
C THR A 363 36.25 -10.91 -0.53
N ILE A 364 35.13 -10.70 -1.23
CA ILE A 364 34.71 -11.52 -2.37
C ILE A 364 34.60 -10.59 -3.56
N ASP A 365 35.04 -11.06 -4.73
CA ASP A 365 34.79 -10.36 -5.98
C ASP A 365 33.28 -10.27 -6.24
N LEU A 366 32.78 -9.03 -6.25
CA LEU A 366 31.37 -8.72 -6.40
C LEU A 366 30.79 -9.21 -7.74
N THR A 367 31.63 -9.38 -8.76
CA THR A 367 31.21 -9.91 -10.06
C THR A 367 30.83 -11.39 -10.01
N ARG A 368 31.31 -12.15 -9.01
CA ARG A 368 31.00 -13.57 -8.84
C ARG A 368 29.66 -13.79 -8.14
N ILE A 369 29.25 -12.85 -7.29
CA ILE A 369 28.03 -12.95 -6.48
C ILE A 369 26.82 -12.24 -7.11
N ILE A 370 27.03 -11.40 -8.12
CA ILE A 370 25.95 -10.74 -8.86
C ILE A 370 25.88 -11.27 -10.28
N LYS A 371 24.75 -11.88 -10.62
CA LYS A 371 24.45 -12.35 -11.98
C LYS A 371 23.33 -11.53 -12.57
N ARG A 372 23.51 -11.05 -13.82
CA ARG A 372 22.47 -10.35 -14.57
C ARG A 372 21.75 -11.33 -15.49
N ASN A 373 20.44 -11.42 -15.37
CA ASN A 373 19.61 -12.13 -16.33
C ASN A 373 19.43 -11.27 -17.59
N LYS A 374 19.87 -11.78 -18.76
CA LYS A 374 19.84 -11.03 -20.02
C LYS A 374 18.42 -10.76 -20.53
N GLN A 375 17.49 -11.70 -20.31
CA GLN A 375 16.11 -11.61 -20.81
C GLN A 375 15.27 -10.64 -19.95
N THR A 376 15.29 -10.83 -18.63
CA THR A 376 14.47 -10.02 -17.72
C THR A 376 15.12 -8.70 -17.33
N LYS A 377 16.41 -8.51 -17.62
CA LYS A 377 17.25 -7.38 -17.16
C LYS A 377 17.35 -7.26 -15.64
N GLN A 378 17.00 -8.32 -14.91
CA GLN A 378 17.06 -8.40 -13.45
C GLN A 378 18.46 -8.85 -13.00
N TYR A 379 18.78 -8.55 -11.74
CA TYR A 379 20.02 -8.93 -11.10
C TYR A 379 19.71 -9.87 -9.94
N THR A 380 20.52 -10.92 -9.81
CA THR A 380 20.46 -11.87 -8.69
C THR A 380 21.75 -11.75 -7.91
N LEU A 381 21.63 -11.36 -6.64
CA LEU A 381 22.69 -11.41 -5.65
C LEU A 381 22.62 -12.76 -4.91
N THR A 382 23.70 -13.54 -4.96
CA THR A 382 23.81 -14.84 -4.31
C THR A 382 24.97 -14.84 -3.33
N MET A 383 24.70 -15.12 -2.05
CA MET A 383 25.73 -15.11 -1.01
C MET A 383 25.28 -15.91 0.22
N PRO A 384 26.11 -16.85 0.73
CA PRO A 384 25.80 -17.60 1.94
C PRO A 384 26.32 -16.93 3.23
N TYR A 385 27.07 -15.83 3.11
CA TYR A 385 27.74 -15.16 4.24
C TYR A 385 27.07 -13.84 4.62
N TYR A 386 27.41 -13.33 5.80
CA TYR A 386 27.06 -11.98 6.19
C TYR A 386 27.90 -10.98 5.39
N MET A 387 27.26 -9.96 4.84
CA MET A 387 27.94 -8.86 4.16
C MET A 387 27.87 -7.62 5.02
N LYS A 388 29.02 -7.06 5.35
CA LYS A 388 29.19 -5.74 5.93
C LYS A 388 29.38 -4.73 4.81
N VAL A 389 28.64 -3.64 4.87
CA VAL A 389 28.76 -2.52 3.94
C VAL A 389 29.04 -1.26 4.75
N VAL A 390 30.09 -0.54 4.35
CA VAL A 390 30.44 0.76 4.94
C VAL A 390 30.24 1.83 3.87
N TYR A 391 29.48 2.87 4.19
CA TYR A 391 29.28 4.03 3.32
C TYR A 391 30.10 5.23 3.82
N ASN A 392 31.03 5.68 2.99
CA ASN A 392 32.06 6.65 3.39
C ASN A 392 31.75 8.11 3.00
N ARG A 393 30.63 8.37 2.34
CA ARG A 393 30.27 9.72 1.88
C ARG A 393 29.31 10.46 2.81
N GLU A 394 28.89 9.82 3.90
CA GLU A 394 28.08 10.44 4.92
C GLU A 394 28.38 9.81 6.29
N LEU A 395 28.36 10.64 7.34
CA LEU A 395 28.49 10.18 8.71
C LEU A 395 27.16 9.67 9.26
N GLU A 396 27.23 8.88 10.32
CA GLU A 396 26.06 8.43 11.07
C GLU A 396 25.32 9.61 11.74
N GLU A 397 23.98 9.58 11.72
CA GLU A 397 23.20 10.55 12.48
C GLU A 397 23.36 10.37 14.00
N PHE A 398 23.34 11.46 14.77
CA PHE A 398 23.37 11.39 16.23
C PHE A 398 22.21 10.56 16.82
N ASN A 399 21.05 10.55 16.18
CA ASN A 399 19.92 9.74 16.62
C ASN A 399 20.18 8.24 16.46
N TYR A 400 20.97 7.83 15.44
CA TYR A 400 21.44 6.46 15.32
C TYR A 400 22.34 6.08 16.49
N LEU A 401 23.28 6.95 16.89
CA LEU A 401 24.17 6.68 18.03
C LEU A 401 23.39 6.54 19.34
N LYS A 402 22.37 7.38 19.56
CA LYS A 402 21.46 7.28 20.70
C LYS A 402 20.70 5.96 20.70
N TRP A 403 20.14 5.58 19.54
CA TRP A 403 19.46 4.31 19.37
C TRP A 403 20.39 3.12 19.59
N TYR A 404 21.60 3.16 19.02
CA TYR A 404 22.60 2.11 19.12
C TYR A 404 23.06 1.91 20.57
N LYS A 405 23.34 3.00 21.30
CA LYS A 405 23.68 2.93 22.74
C LYS A 405 22.53 2.38 23.58
N LYS A 406 21.29 2.79 23.28
CA LYS A 406 20.09 2.27 23.95
C LYS A 406 19.90 0.76 23.73
N SER A 407 20.16 0.29 22.50
CA SER A 407 20.07 -1.13 22.15
C SER A 407 21.23 -1.96 22.67
N ASN A 408 22.35 -1.33 23.07
CA ASN A 408 23.56 -1.98 23.56
C ASN A 408 24.00 -1.37 24.91
N PRO A 409 23.29 -1.63 26.03
CA PRO A 409 23.51 -0.95 27.31
C PRO A 409 24.91 -1.15 27.92
N TRP A 410 25.64 -2.18 27.51
CA TRP A 410 27.00 -2.45 27.97
C TRP A 410 28.03 -1.42 27.45
N ILE A 411 27.69 -0.63 26.42
CA ILE A 411 28.57 0.41 25.88
C ILE A 411 28.58 1.63 26.80
N ARG A 412 29.63 1.77 27.62
CA ARG A 412 29.77 2.89 28.58
C ARG A 412 30.35 4.16 27.94
N ARG A 413 31.28 4.00 26.98
CA ARG A 413 31.98 5.13 26.33
C ARG A 413 31.07 6.04 25.51
N PRO A 414 31.41 7.33 25.33
CA PRO A 414 30.72 8.20 24.37
C PRO A 414 30.94 7.69 22.94
N LEU A 415 29.89 7.73 22.13
CA LEU A 415 29.94 7.40 20.71
C LEU A 415 30.09 8.69 19.90
N ARG A 416 30.96 8.67 18.89
CA ARG A 416 31.12 9.76 17.92
C ARG A 416 30.62 9.27 16.54
N PRO A 417 30.02 10.14 15.73
CA PRO A 417 29.62 9.78 14.37
C PRO A 417 30.80 9.26 13.56
N GLY A 418 30.69 8.02 13.07
CA GLY A 418 31.62 7.44 12.10
C GLY A 418 30.98 7.33 10.73
N ASN A 419 31.64 6.59 9.83
CA ASN A 419 31.03 6.19 8.56
C ASN A 419 29.86 5.24 8.82
N GLN A 420 28.82 5.32 8.00
CA GLN A 420 27.63 4.48 8.17
C GLN A 420 27.97 3.01 7.93
N SER A 421 27.81 2.16 8.94
CA SER A 421 28.03 0.72 8.82
C SER A 421 26.71 -0.05 8.88
N SER A 422 26.47 -0.86 7.86
CA SER A 422 25.31 -1.74 7.75
C SER A 422 25.76 -3.18 7.50
N TRP A 423 24.90 -4.14 7.86
CA TRP A 423 25.12 -5.53 7.48
C TRP A 423 23.85 -6.12 6.88
N ILE A 424 24.02 -7.09 5.99
CA ILE A 424 22.93 -7.88 5.44
C ILE A 424 23.21 -9.37 5.51
N TYR A 425 22.14 -10.15 5.63
CA TYR A 425 22.15 -11.61 5.52
C TYR A 425 20.95 -12.08 4.70
N LEU A 426 21.16 -13.02 3.77
CA LEU A 426 20.11 -13.58 2.92
C LEU A 426 19.70 -14.95 3.46
N LYS A 427 18.53 -15.05 4.11
CA LYS A 427 18.00 -16.33 4.62
C LYS A 427 17.82 -17.37 3.51
N SER A 428 17.40 -16.95 2.33
CA SER A 428 17.24 -17.79 1.13
C SER A 428 18.56 -18.00 0.36
N GLY A 429 19.65 -17.34 0.76
CA GLY A 429 20.91 -17.29 0.02
C GLY A 429 20.88 -16.44 -1.25
N THR A 430 19.72 -15.97 -1.70
CA THR A 430 19.56 -15.18 -2.93
C THR A 430 18.61 -14.00 -2.76
N LEU A 431 18.85 -12.93 -3.54
CA LEU A 431 18.03 -11.73 -3.62
C LEU A 431 17.95 -11.26 -5.07
N THR A 432 16.74 -11.04 -5.59
CA THR A 432 16.53 -10.47 -6.92
C THR A 432 16.16 -8.99 -6.86
N PHE A 433 16.76 -8.18 -7.73
CA PHE A 433 16.55 -6.73 -7.79
C PHE A 433 16.71 -6.19 -9.22
N ASP A 434 16.21 -4.99 -9.50
CA ASP A 434 16.38 -4.31 -10.79
C ASP A 434 17.61 -3.38 -10.82
N LYS A 435 17.84 -2.71 -11.97
CA LYS A 435 18.98 -1.79 -12.15
C LYS A 435 18.93 -0.58 -11.19
N GLN A 436 17.74 -0.23 -10.69
CA GLN A 436 17.51 0.89 -9.78
C GLN A 436 17.64 0.47 -8.31
N GLY A 437 17.94 -0.81 -8.04
CA GLY A 437 18.10 -1.33 -6.68
C GLY A 437 16.78 -1.70 -6.01
N ASN A 438 15.69 -1.81 -6.77
CA ASN A 438 14.38 -2.21 -6.24
C ASN A 438 14.33 -3.72 -6.11
N ILE A 439 13.98 -4.21 -4.92
CA ILE A 439 13.88 -5.64 -4.64
C ILE A 439 12.64 -6.20 -5.33
N LEU A 440 12.83 -7.23 -6.16
CA LEU A 440 11.78 -7.88 -6.95
C LEU A 440 11.17 -9.08 -6.24
N ASP A 441 11.92 -9.69 -5.33
CA ASP A 441 11.46 -10.86 -4.62
C ASP A 441 10.43 -10.50 -3.55
N ASN A 442 9.28 -11.15 -3.59
CA ASN A 442 8.28 -11.07 -2.53
C ASN A 442 8.72 -11.84 -1.28
N ASN A 443 9.75 -12.69 -1.38
CA ASN A 443 10.29 -13.44 -0.27
C ASN A 443 11.38 -12.63 0.43
N LEU A 444 10.98 -11.89 1.47
CA LEU A 444 11.83 -11.01 2.30
C LEU A 444 12.86 -11.80 3.14
N GLY A 445 13.77 -12.50 2.47
CA GLY A 445 14.90 -13.19 3.08
C GLY A 445 16.02 -12.26 3.55
N VAL A 446 15.96 -10.96 3.25
CA VAL A 446 17.01 -10.00 3.60
C VAL A 446 16.84 -9.54 5.06
N ILE A 447 17.72 -10.01 5.93
CA ILE A 447 17.89 -9.44 7.26
C ILE A 447 18.88 -8.28 7.15
N ARG A 448 18.52 -7.11 7.67
CA ARG A 448 19.39 -5.93 7.74
C ARG A 448 19.79 -5.69 9.19
N TYR A 449 21.02 -5.24 9.41
CA TYR A 449 21.57 -4.81 10.70
C TYR A 449 22.28 -3.46 10.56
N GLY A 450 22.57 -2.83 11.70
CA GLY A 450 23.28 -1.55 11.75
C GLY A 450 22.43 -0.42 11.17
N TYR A 451 23.06 0.48 10.41
CA TYR A 451 22.44 1.71 9.95
C TYR A 451 21.17 1.46 9.09
N TRP A 452 21.21 0.53 8.12
CA TRP A 452 20.04 0.18 7.31
C TRP A 452 18.91 -0.52 8.05
N ALA A 453 19.17 -1.09 9.23
CA ALA A 453 18.13 -1.63 10.09
C ALA A 453 17.48 -0.55 10.96
N TRP A 454 18.12 0.60 11.09
CA TRP A 454 17.62 1.77 11.80
C TRP A 454 16.84 2.72 10.88
N GLU A 455 17.31 2.87 9.63
CA GLU A 455 16.59 3.57 8.56
C GLU A 455 15.38 2.75 8.08
N ARG A 456 14.23 3.01 8.70
CA ARG A 456 12.98 2.26 8.54
C ARG A 456 12.01 3.00 7.61
N VAL A 457 10.70 2.87 7.82
CA VAL A 457 9.67 3.45 6.93
C VAL A 457 9.77 4.97 6.80
N GLY A 458 10.29 5.67 7.81
CA GLY A 458 10.49 7.12 7.79
C GLY A 458 11.55 7.61 6.80
N GLU A 459 12.45 6.74 6.36
CA GLU A 459 13.50 7.03 5.36
C GLU A 459 13.15 6.51 3.95
N MET A 460 12.02 5.82 3.80
CA MET A 460 11.68 5.25 2.51
C MET A 460 11.33 6.31 1.48
N ILE A 461 11.78 6.06 0.26
CA ILE A 461 11.51 6.85 -0.93
C ILE A 461 10.92 5.93 -2.02
N PRO A 462 10.13 6.46 -2.95
CA PRO A 462 9.57 5.65 -4.02
C PRO A 462 10.66 5.26 -5.04
N TYR A 463 10.45 4.11 -5.66
CA TYR A 463 11.40 3.43 -6.53
C TYR A 463 11.85 4.19 -7.79
N ASN A 464 11.09 5.20 -8.24
CA ASN A 464 11.32 5.89 -9.53
C ASN A 464 11.91 7.30 -9.39
N ASN A 465 12.29 7.74 -8.20
CA ASN A 465 12.40 9.17 -7.93
C ASN A 465 13.72 9.85 -8.28
N ILE A 466 14.70 9.12 -8.82
CA ILE A 466 16.07 9.63 -8.90
C ILE A 466 16.63 9.39 -10.29
N ASN A 467 16.38 10.37 -11.16
CA ASN A 467 17.26 10.64 -12.28
C ASN A 467 18.54 11.27 -11.70
N GLU A 468 19.56 10.46 -11.45
CA GLU A 468 20.90 10.98 -11.16
C GLU A 468 21.47 11.54 -12.47
N GLU A 469 21.42 12.87 -12.65
CA GLU A 469 22.43 13.51 -13.51
C GLU A 469 23.81 13.29 -12.86
N PRO A 470 24.81 12.81 -13.63
CA PRO A 470 26.15 12.59 -13.10
C PRO A 470 26.73 13.93 -12.64
N GLN A 471 26.93 14.09 -11.33
CA GLN A 471 27.65 15.23 -10.79
C GLN A 471 29.12 15.10 -11.20
N THR A 472 29.55 15.95 -12.13
CA THR A 472 30.96 16.22 -12.37
C THR A 472 31.60 16.69 -11.05
N ALA A 473 32.74 16.09 -10.73
CA ALA A 473 33.46 16.36 -9.50
C ALA A 473 33.94 17.82 -9.48
N ASN A 474 33.21 18.69 -8.77
CA ASN A 474 33.71 20.00 -8.42
C ASN A 474 34.82 19.83 -7.38
N ARG A 475 36.08 20.01 -7.83
CA ARG A 475 37.23 20.21 -6.96
C ARG A 475 36.94 21.38 -6.00
N PRO A 476 37.37 21.30 -4.73
CA PRO A 476 37.23 22.43 -3.81
C PRO A 476 38.04 23.61 -4.34
N ARG A 477 37.38 24.76 -4.52
CA ARG A 477 38.08 26.04 -4.69
C ARG A 477 38.81 26.32 -3.37
N LYS A 478 40.14 26.39 -3.46
CA LYS A 478 40.97 27.00 -2.43
C LYS A 478 40.44 28.41 -2.15
N ARG A 479 40.17 28.70 -0.89
CA ARG A 479 40.30 30.04 -0.30
C ARG A 479 41.22 29.90 0.88
#